data_AF-A0A7S4UJ55-F1
#
_entry.id   AF-A0A7S4UJ55-F1
#
_cell.length_a   1.000
_cell.length_b   1.000
_cell.length_c   1.000
_cell.angle_alpha   90.00
_cell.angle_beta   90.00
_cell.angle_gamma   90.00
#
_symmetry.space_group_name_H-M   'P 1'
#
loop_
_entity.id
_entity.type
_entity.pdbx_description
1 polymer ?
#
loop_
_entity_poly.entity_id
_entity_poly.type
_entity_poly.pdbx_seq_one_letter_code
_entity_poly.pdbx_strand_id
1 'polypeptide(L)'
;EEEKLDAQLPIADKNTVFSETFDIFLRADFKKKVRLKLVPLKEGIVRIRGVGFIVANKVWARTPLYLPPCRLVRNREQSRGFFYEEDRSLTFNVTSSMPYLLARFHNFPKFLLQGEIRQLTLEVTNRGKMDLKNLRVAV
;
A
#
# COMPACT_ATOMS: atom_id res chain seq x y z
N GLU A 1 36.65 34.79 -5.46
CA GLU A 1 35.94 34.36 -4.25
C GLU A 1 34.55 33.88 -4.68
N GLU A 2 34.46 32.60 -5.02
CA GLU A 2 33.23 31.93 -5.39
C GLU A 2 32.87 30.98 -4.26
N GLU A 3 31.76 31.24 -3.56
CA GLU A 3 31.18 30.26 -2.64
C GLU A 3 29.71 30.10 -3.01
N LYS A 4 29.48 29.27 -4.04
CA LYS A 4 28.16 28.69 -4.32
C LYS A 4 27.89 27.62 -3.26
N LEU A 5 27.12 27.98 -2.25
CA LEU A 5 26.42 27.03 -1.40
C LEU A 5 25.27 26.40 -2.19
N ASP A 6 25.61 25.40 -3.01
CA ASP A 6 24.64 24.50 -3.60
C ASP A 6 24.00 23.67 -2.48
N ALA A 7 22.82 24.10 -2.04
CA ALA A 7 21.97 23.34 -1.13
C ALA A 7 21.62 22.01 -1.80
N GLN A 8 22.35 20.95 -1.44
CA GLN A 8 22.10 19.60 -1.92
C GLN A 8 20.70 19.17 -1.50
N LEU A 9 19.82 19.08 -2.50
CA LEU A 9 18.51 18.45 -2.39
C LEU A 9 18.71 17.03 -1.84
N PRO A 10 18.01 16.60 -0.78
CA PRO A 10 17.93 15.19 -0.46
C PRO A 10 17.08 14.54 -1.56
N ILE A 11 17.76 14.05 -2.59
CA ILE A 11 17.16 13.32 -3.69
C ILE A 11 16.61 12.04 -3.07
N ALA A 12 15.31 12.01 -2.79
CA ALA A 12 14.59 10.76 -2.75
C ALA A 12 14.88 10.08 -4.09
N ASP A 13 15.46 8.88 -4.07
CA ASP A 13 15.76 8.12 -5.28
C ASP A 13 14.55 8.19 -6.20
N LYS A 14 14.69 8.93 -7.31
CA LYS A 14 13.62 9.21 -8.28
C LYS A 14 13.05 7.93 -8.91
N ASN A 15 13.65 6.78 -8.59
CA ASN A 15 13.38 5.46 -9.13
C ASN A 15 12.47 4.59 -8.23
N THR A 16 12.01 5.07 -7.07
CA THR A 16 11.22 4.24 -6.14
C THR A 16 9.74 4.59 -6.15
N VAL A 17 9.39 5.88 -6.21
CA VAL A 17 8.00 6.36 -6.21
C VAL A 17 7.86 7.51 -7.19
N PHE A 18 6.88 7.40 -8.09
CA PHE A 18 6.45 8.51 -8.92
C PHE A 18 5.39 9.33 -8.17
N SER A 19 5.60 10.65 -8.10
CA SER A 19 4.64 11.62 -7.59
C SER A 19 4.49 12.71 -8.65
N GLU A 20 3.24 13.04 -9.00
CA GLU A 20 2.95 14.17 -9.87
C GLU A 20 3.27 15.48 -9.14
N THR A 21 4.06 16.35 -9.78
CA THR A 21 4.28 17.73 -9.32
C THR A 21 3.26 18.65 -9.97
N PHE A 22 2.62 19.50 -9.19
CA PHE A 22 1.66 20.48 -9.69
C PHE A 22 1.75 21.76 -8.88
N ASP A 23 1.45 22.86 -9.54
CA ASP A 23 1.47 24.17 -8.92
C ASP A 23 0.12 24.48 -8.27
N ILE A 24 0.19 24.99 -7.04
CA ILE A 24 -0.98 25.43 -6.31
C ILE A 24 -0.84 26.93 -6.05
N PHE A 25 -1.79 27.70 -6.57
CA PHE A 25 -1.95 29.09 -6.18
C PHE A 25 -2.88 29.18 -4.96
N LEU A 26 -2.35 29.68 -3.83
CA LEU A 26 -3.12 29.97 -2.62
C LEU A 26 -3.18 31.49 -2.41
N ARG A 27 -4.39 32.00 -2.19
CA ARG A 27 -4.59 33.40 -1.78
C ARG A 27 -4.38 33.53 -0.27
N ALA A 28 -4.21 34.77 0.22
CA ALA A 28 -4.13 35.05 1.65
C ALA A 28 -5.33 34.43 2.41
N ASP A 29 -5.05 33.80 3.55
CA ASP A 29 -6.00 33.05 4.39
C ASP A 29 -6.78 31.91 3.73
N PHE A 30 -6.41 31.50 2.51
CA PHE A 30 -7.07 30.40 1.84
C PHE A 30 -6.46 29.04 2.18
N LYS A 31 -7.31 28.10 2.58
CA LYS A 31 -6.93 26.69 2.82
C LYS A 31 -7.46 25.82 1.69
N LYS A 32 -6.57 25.06 1.03
CA LYS A 32 -6.94 24.10 -0.02
C LYS A 32 -6.56 22.69 0.40
N LYS A 33 -7.51 21.76 0.30
CA LYS A 33 -7.22 20.33 0.42
C LYS A 33 -6.64 19.82 -0.89
N VAL A 34 -5.56 19.06 -0.79
CA VAL A 34 -4.80 18.56 -1.92
C VAL A 34 -4.73 17.05 -1.82
N ARG A 35 -5.00 16.35 -2.93
CA ARG A 35 -4.89 14.89 -3.01
C ARG A 35 -3.67 14.55 -3.84
N LEU A 36 -2.69 13.91 -3.20
CA LEU A 36 -1.48 13.43 -3.85
C LEU A 36 -1.67 11.97 -4.24
N LYS A 37 -1.41 11.65 -5.51
CA LYS A 37 -1.40 10.26 -5.99
C LYS A 37 0.05 9.78 -6.04
N LEU A 38 0.32 8.70 -5.32
CA LEU A 38 1.62 8.05 -5.30
C LEU A 38 1.54 6.75 -6.10
N VAL A 39 2.43 6.60 -7.07
CA VAL A 39 2.53 5.37 -7.87
C VAL A 39 3.89 4.73 -7.56
N PRO A 40 3.92 3.59 -6.85
CA PRO A 40 5.17 2.91 -6.58
C PRO A 40 5.70 2.27 -7.86
N LEU A 41 7.01 2.41 -8.09
CA LEU A 41 7.68 1.88 -9.28
C LEU A 41 8.45 0.59 -9.00
N LYS A 42 8.77 0.34 -7.73
CA LYS A 42 9.52 -0.83 -7.27
C LYS A 42 8.79 -1.51 -6.13
N GLU A 43 9.02 -2.81 -6.04
CA GLU A 43 8.58 -3.63 -4.92
C GLU A 43 9.35 -3.28 -3.66
N GLY A 44 8.69 -3.43 -2.52
CA GLY A 44 9.28 -3.17 -1.20
C GLY A 44 8.40 -2.30 -0.31
N ILE A 45 8.99 -1.80 0.77
CA ILE A 45 8.28 -1.03 1.78
C ILE A 45 8.42 0.46 1.47
N VAL A 46 7.30 1.11 1.19
CA VAL A 46 7.23 2.57 0.98
C VAL A 46 6.73 3.21 2.26
N ARG A 47 7.53 4.11 2.84
CA ARG A 47 7.17 4.88 4.03
C ARG A 47 7.12 6.37 3.74
N ILE A 48 5.95 6.98 3.89
CA ILE A 48 5.76 8.42 3.73
C ILE A 48 6.22 9.12 5.02
N ARG A 49 7.29 9.92 4.94
CA ARG A 49 7.83 10.65 6.10
C ARG A 49 7.32 12.09 6.21
N GLY A 50 6.85 12.67 5.12
CA GLY A 50 6.48 14.09 5.06
C GLY A 50 6.23 14.56 3.63
N VAL A 51 5.79 15.80 3.51
CA VAL A 51 5.54 16.47 2.23
C VAL A 51 6.58 17.57 2.07
N GLY A 52 7.29 17.56 0.94
CA GLY A 52 8.15 18.66 0.51
C GLY A 52 7.42 19.55 -0.49
N PHE A 53 7.60 20.86 -0.40
CA PHE A 53 7.02 21.82 -1.32
C PHE A 53 7.99 22.97 -1.57
N ILE A 54 7.92 23.54 -2.76
CA ILE A 54 8.68 24.73 -3.13
C ILE A 54 7.73 25.93 -3.05
N VAL A 55 8.02 26.88 -2.18
CA VAL A 55 7.28 28.13 -2.06
C VAL A 55 7.87 29.15 -3.03
N ALA A 56 7.00 29.76 -3.84
CA ALA A 56 7.34 30.81 -4.79
C ALA A 56 8.52 30.46 -5.73
N ASN A 57 8.65 29.17 -6.07
CA ASN A 57 9.74 28.60 -6.88
C ASN A 57 11.16 28.95 -6.38
N LYS A 58 11.31 29.27 -5.08
CA LYS A 58 12.57 29.79 -4.51
C LYS A 58 12.96 29.10 -3.21
N VAL A 59 12.00 28.77 -2.35
CA VAL A 59 12.28 28.24 -1.01
C VAL A 59 11.78 26.82 -0.91
N TRP A 60 12.69 25.88 -0.66
CA TRP A 60 12.32 24.51 -0.32
C TRP A 60 11.86 24.43 1.14
N ALA A 61 10.68 23.89 1.37
CA ALA A 61 10.14 23.64 2.68
C ALA A 61 9.70 22.17 2.79
N ARG A 62 9.80 21.62 4.00
CA ARG A 62 9.40 20.25 4.30
C ARG A 62 8.59 20.21 5.57
N THR A 63 7.39 19.65 5.49
CA THR A 63 6.55 19.36 6.64
C THR A 63 6.59 17.87 6.94
N PRO A 64 7.18 17.44 8.07
CA PRO A 64 7.12 16.04 8.49
C PRO A 64 5.68 15.65 8.84
N LEU A 65 5.30 14.41 8.52
CA LEU A 65 4.03 13.83 8.92
C LEU A 65 4.29 12.89 10.10
N TYR A 66 3.79 13.27 11.27
CA TYR A 66 3.85 12.43 12.47
C TYR A 66 2.46 11.83 12.69
N LEU A 67 2.40 10.50 12.72
CA LEU A 67 1.21 9.78 13.12
C LEU A 67 1.27 9.50 14.63
N PRO A 68 0.25 9.87 15.41
CA PRO A 68 0.17 9.45 16.80
C PRO A 68 -0.04 7.93 16.87
N PRO A 69 0.48 7.25 17.90
CA PRO A 69 0.25 5.83 18.08
C PRO A 69 -1.24 5.55 18.27
N CYS A 70 -1.73 4.45 17.69
CA CYS A 70 -3.13 4.07 17.77
C CYS A 70 -3.36 3.15 18.97
N ARG A 71 -4.45 3.39 19.71
CA ARG A 71 -4.83 2.52 20.83
C ARG A 71 -5.36 1.19 20.30
N LEU A 72 -4.84 0.10 20.83
CA LEU A 72 -5.25 -1.24 20.43
C LEU A 72 -6.55 -1.65 21.14
N VAL A 73 -7.56 -2.06 20.36
CA VAL A 73 -8.88 -2.47 20.87
C VAL A 73 -9.32 -3.78 20.21
N ARG A 74 -8.42 -4.77 20.07
CA ARG A 74 -8.78 -6.08 19.49
C ARG A 74 -9.34 -7.04 20.53
N ASN A 75 -8.72 -7.10 21.72
CA ASN A 75 -9.12 -8.01 22.80
C ASN A 75 -9.63 -7.27 24.04
N ARG A 76 -10.40 -7.96 24.89
CA ARG A 76 -10.96 -7.41 26.15
C ARG A 76 -9.87 -6.97 27.13
N GLU A 77 -8.74 -7.68 27.16
CA GLU A 77 -7.56 -7.31 27.96
C GLU A 77 -6.87 -6.05 27.41
N GLN A 78 -6.74 -5.96 26.08
CA GLN A 78 -6.13 -4.81 25.41
C GLN A 78 -6.98 -3.54 25.55
N SER A 79 -8.30 -3.70 25.52
CA SER A 79 -9.26 -2.61 25.73
C SER A 79 -9.23 -2.06 27.17
N ARG A 80 -8.90 -2.90 28.16
CA ARG A 80 -8.79 -2.50 29.57
C ARG A 80 -7.43 -1.90 29.91
N GLY A 81 -6.37 -2.32 29.23
CA GLY A 81 -5.03 -1.74 29.36
C GLY A 81 -4.77 -0.50 28.50
N PHE A 82 -3.56 0.04 28.66
CA PHE A 82 -3.00 1.12 27.84
C PHE A 82 -2.03 0.54 26.80
N PHE A 83 -2.56 -0.28 25.89
CA PHE A 83 -1.75 -0.86 24.82
C PHE A 83 -1.84 0.00 23.56
N TYR A 84 -0.68 0.37 23.03
CA TYR A 84 -0.53 1.19 21.83
C TYR A 84 0.20 0.40 20.75
N GLU A 85 -0.24 0.55 19.50
CA GLU A 85 0.44 0.02 18.31
C GLU A 85 0.96 1.19 17.46
N GLU A 86 2.07 0.97 16.76
CA GLU A 86 2.55 1.91 15.77
C GLU A 86 1.53 2.07 14.63
N ASP A 87 1.15 3.31 14.33
CA ASP A 87 0.28 3.58 13.21
C ASP A 87 1.03 3.40 11.88
N ARG A 88 0.63 2.38 11.12
CA ARG A 88 1.20 2.01 9.82
C ARG A 88 0.47 2.65 8.64
N SER A 89 -0.45 3.60 8.87
CA SER A 89 -1.26 4.22 7.80
C SER A 89 -0.45 4.93 6.71
N LEU A 90 0.77 5.35 7.01
CA LEU A 90 1.71 5.96 6.04
C LEU A 90 2.78 4.98 5.53
N THR A 91 2.65 3.69 5.83
CA THR A 91 3.58 2.64 5.40
C THR A 91 2.84 1.61 4.56
N PHE A 92 3.28 1.43 3.31
CA PHE A 92 2.67 0.51 2.36
C PHE A 92 3.69 -0.55 1.98
N ASN A 93 3.24 -1.80 1.94
CA ASN A 93 4.01 -2.89 1.37
C ASN A 93 3.61 -3.07 -0.09
N VAL A 94 4.51 -2.70 -1.00
CA VAL A 94 4.31 -2.83 -2.43
C VAL A 94 4.82 -4.20 -2.84
N THR A 95 3.90 -5.12 -3.11
CA THR A 95 4.22 -6.46 -3.57
C THR A 95 4.21 -6.54 -5.09
N SER A 96 4.93 -7.52 -5.62
CA SER A 96 4.83 -7.92 -7.02
C SER A 96 3.39 -8.27 -7.41
N SER A 97 3.14 -8.36 -8.72
CA SER A 97 1.90 -8.92 -9.24
C SER A 97 1.73 -10.36 -8.74
N MET A 98 0.91 -10.55 -7.71
CA MET A 98 0.63 -11.88 -7.17
C MET A 98 -0.32 -12.66 -8.08
N PRO A 99 -0.15 -13.99 -8.20
CA PRO A 99 -1.16 -14.81 -8.82
C PRO A 99 -2.43 -14.81 -7.97
N TYR A 100 -3.59 -14.77 -8.62
CA TYR A 100 -4.87 -14.77 -7.92
C TYR A 100 -5.69 -15.95 -8.40
N LEU A 101 -5.65 -17.03 -7.63
CA LEU A 101 -6.33 -18.27 -7.96
C LEU A 101 -7.73 -18.30 -7.37
N LEU A 102 -8.71 -18.59 -8.20
CA LEU A 102 -10.09 -18.81 -7.80
C LEU A 102 -10.46 -20.27 -8.11
N ALA A 103 -10.85 -21.01 -7.08
CA ALA A 103 -11.27 -22.39 -7.19
C ALA A 103 -12.77 -22.51 -6.92
N ARG A 104 -13.48 -23.27 -7.74
CA ARG A 104 -14.91 -23.54 -7.59
C ARG A 104 -15.19 -25.01 -7.81
N PHE A 105 -15.91 -25.62 -6.86
CA PHE A 105 -16.45 -26.95 -7.04
C PHE A 105 -17.84 -26.87 -7.65
N HIS A 106 -18.02 -27.54 -8.78
CA HIS A 106 -19.32 -27.75 -9.39
C HIS A 106 -19.89 -29.08 -8.93
N ASN A 107 -21.21 -29.11 -8.79
CA ASN A 107 -21.97 -30.31 -8.42
C ASN A 107 -21.53 -30.94 -7.09
N PHE A 108 -21.07 -30.13 -6.13
CA PHE A 108 -20.73 -30.64 -4.80
C PHE A 108 -21.99 -31.11 -4.08
N PRO A 109 -22.10 -32.40 -3.71
CA PRO A 109 -23.31 -32.92 -3.11
C PRO A 109 -23.45 -32.40 -1.68
N LYS A 110 -24.68 -32.08 -1.27
CA LYS A 110 -24.98 -31.69 0.12
C LYS A 110 -24.86 -32.88 1.09
N PHE A 111 -25.05 -34.09 0.57
CA PHE A 111 -25.00 -35.35 1.29
C PHE A 111 -24.54 -36.45 0.33
N LEU A 112 -23.71 -37.35 0.82
CA LEU A 112 -23.20 -38.51 0.08
C LEU A 112 -23.56 -39.77 0.87
N LEU A 113 -24.20 -40.74 0.23
CA LEU A 113 -24.54 -42.00 0.89
C LEU A 113 -23.33 -42.95 0.91
N GLN A 114 -23.31 -43.89 1.87
CA GLN A 114 -22.23 -44.85 1.98
C GLN A 114 -22.19 -45.77 0.74
N GLY A 115 -21.05 -45.79 0.05
CA GLY A 115 -20.86 -46.54 -1.20
C GLY A 115 -21.29 -45.78 -2.46
N GLU A 116 -21.82 -44.56 -2.34
CA GLU A 116 -22.15 -43.73 -3.49
C GLU A 116 -20.90 -43.08 -4.08
N ILE A 117 -20.67 -43.31 -5.38
CA ILE A 117 -19.59 -42.67 -6.13
C ILE A 117 -20.18 -41.50 -6.92
N ARG A 118 -19.65 -40.30 -6.70
CA ARG A 118 -20.04 -39.09 -7.42
C ARG A 118 -18.83 -38.46 -8.09
N GLN A 119 -19.05 -38.00 -9.32
CA GLN A 119 -18.08 -37.19 -10.04
C GLN A 119 -18.22 -35.73 -9.61
N LEU A 120 -17.09 -35.14 -9.23
CA LEU A 120 -16.96 -33.72 -8.89
C LEU A 120 -16.09 -33.03 -9.94
N THR A 121 -16.43 -31.79 -10.26
CA THR A 121 -15.63 -30.98 -11.16
C THR A 121 -15.07 -29.78 -10.41
N LEU A 122 -13.74 -29.72 -10.28
CA LEU A 122 -13.03 -28.58 -9.75
C LEU A 122 -12.61 -27.67 -10.89
N GLU A 123 -13.19 -26.47 -10.94
CA GLU A 123 -12.77 -25.41 -11.85
C GLU A 123 -11.75 -24.52 -11.14
N VAL A 124 -10.58 -24.33 -11.76
CA VAL A 124 -9.51 -23.48 -11.25
C VAL A 124 -9.24 -22.37 -12.28
N THR A 125 -9.41 -21.11 -11.87
CA THR A 125 -9.23 -19.95 -12.73
C THR A 125 -8.16 -19.03 -12.15
N ASN A 126 -7.12 -18.72 -12.93
CA ASN A 126 -6.19 -17.64 -12.59
C ASN A 126 -6.80 -16.30 -13.03
N ARG A 127 -7.15 -15.45 -12.06
CA ARG A 127 -7.59 -14.07 -12.28
C ARG A 127 -6.47 -13.05 -12.05
N GLY A 128 -5.27 -13.52 -11.68
CA GLY A 128 -4.10 -12.67 -11.49
C GLY A 128 -3.52 -12.23 -12.84
N LYS A 129 -2.69 -11.18 -12.79
CA LYS A 129 -1.92 -10.70 -13.97
C LYS A 129 -0.63 -11.49 -14.19
N MET A 130 -0.30 -12.40 -13.27
CA MET A 130 0.90 -13.24 -13.30
C MET A 130 0.54 -14.67 -13.69
N ASP A 131 1.35 -15.27 -14.56
CA ASP A 131 1.23 -16.67 -14.93
C ASP A 131 1.54 -17.60 -13.75
N LEU A 132 0.75 -18.67 -13.62
CA LEU A 132 0.98 -19.72 -12.65
C LEU A 132 1.80 -20.84 -13.28
N LYS A 133 2.92 -21.19 -12.63
CA LYS A 133 3.73 -22.37 -12.99
C LYS A 133 3.70 -23.36 -11.82
N ASN A 134 3.79 -24.65 -12.13
CA ASN A 134 3.83 -25.74 -11.13
C ASN A 134 2.61 -25.80 -10.19
N LEU A 135 1.41 -25.53 -10.70
CA LEU A 135 0.18 -25.73 -9.94
C LEU A 135 0.01 -27.23 -9.63
N ARG A 136 0.16 -27.61 -8.36
CA ARG A 136 -0.10 -28.97 -7.87
C ARG A 136 -1.45 -28.98 -7.17
N VAL A 137 -2.37 -29.79 -7.68
CA VAL A 137 -3.68 -30.01 -7.06
C VAL A 137 -3.60 -31.30 -6.27
N ALA A 138 -3.85 -31.22 -4.97
CA ALA A 138 -4.06 -32.36 -4.09
C ALA A 138 -5.53 -32.32 -3.64
N VAL A 139 -6.18 -33.49 -3.67
CA VAL A 139 -7.59 -33.69 -3.26
C VAL A 139 -7.59 -34.63 -2.07
#